data_AF-A0A0D3JDR7-F1
#
_entry.id   AF-A0A0D3JDR7-F1
#
_cell.length_a   1.000
_cell.length_b   1.000
_cell.length_c   1.000
_cell.angle_alpha   90.00
_cell.angle_beta   90.00
_cell.angle_gamma   90.00
#
_symmetry.space_group_name_H-M   'P 1'
#
loop_
_entity.id
_entity.type
_entity.pdbx_description
1 polymer ?
#
loop_
_entity_poly.entity_id
_entity_poly.type
_entity_poly.pdbx_seq_one_letter_code
_entity_poly.pdbx_strand_id
1 'polypeptide(L)'
;MHYAFYEVTSDCRAASIDEWADYQLSQTAAGRTVQGNIAAFVALREEQASLGHTLRLILSLGGWTKSTHFSSCSKTHANRQALVSSAVALLDRTGFDGLDLDWEYPVCCGLDSNGVDPADWENYVLLLQMLR
;
A
#
# COMPACT_ATOMS: atom_id res chain seq x y z
N MET A 1 -3.20 12.55 -1.57
CA MET A 1 -4.24 11.58 -1.97
C MET A 1 -3.80 10.20 -1.51
N HIS A 2 -4.70 9.44 -0.89
CA HIS A 2 -4.47 8.03 -0.56
C HIS A 2 -5.18 7.18 -1.61
N TYR A 3 -4.45 6.31 -2.31
CA TYR A 3 -5.01 5.35 -3.26
C TYR A 3 -5.15 4.00 -2.58
N ALA A 4 -6.36 3.45 -2.59
CA ALA A 4 -6.76 2.34 -1.74
C ALA A 4 -7.50 1.26 -2.56
N PHE A 5 -7.32 -0.03 -2.32
CA PHE A 5 -6.37 -0.65 -1.38
C PHE A 5 -5.42 -1.61 -2.10
N TYR A 6 -4.19 -1.66 -1.62
CA TYR A 6 -3.26 -2.77 -1.85
C TYR A 6 -3.38 -3.77 -0.70
N GLU A 7 -2.98 -5.02 -0.90
CA GLU A 7 -3.02 -6.04 0.14
C GLU A 7 -1.64 -6.49 0.62
N VAL A 8 -1.61 -6.98 1.85
CA VAL A 8 -0.51 -7.83 2.33
C VAL A 8 -0.86 -9.28 2.02
N THR A 9 -0.08 -9.91 1.16
CA THR A 9 -0.25 -11.31 0.79
C THR A 9 0.24 -12.25 1.89
N SER A 10 -0.17 -13.53 1.81
CA SER A 10 0.25 -14.57 2.75
C SER A 10 1.76 -14.85 2.78
N ASP A 11 2.49 -14.52 1.72
CA ASP A 11 3.96 -14.57 1.63
C ASP A 11 4.64 -13.22 1.97
N CYS A 12 3.89 -12.34 2.64
CA CYS A 12 4.35 -11.06 3.17
C CYS A 12 4.85 -10.11 2.10
N ARG A 13 4.05 -9.91 1.04
CA ARG A 13 4.31 -8.92 -0.02
C ARG A 13 3.19 -7.88 -0.06
N ALA A 14 3.54 -6.64 -0.37
CA ALA A 14 2.59 -5.61 -0.79
C ALA A 14 2.23 -5.85 -2.26
N ALA A 15 0.94 -6.04 -2.56
CA ALA A 15 0.48 -6.39 -3.91
C ALA A 15 -0.83 -5.68 -4.28
N SER A 16 -1.02 -5.48 -5.59
CA SER A 16 -2.28 -4.99 -6.14
C SER A 16 -3.36 -6.08 -6.03
N ILE A 17 -4.58 -5.66 -5.70
CA ILE A 17 -5.76 -6.53 -5.69
C ILE A 17 -6.46 -6.58 -7.05
N ASP A 18 -6.12 -5.67 -7.96
CA ASP A 18 -6.66 -5.55 -9.30
C ASP A 18 -5.61 -4.95 -10.25
N GLU A 19 -4.74 -5.82 -10.76
CA GLU A 19 -3.69 -5.43 -11.71
C GLU A 19 -4.26 -4.78 -12.98
N TRP A 20 -5.49 -5.13 -13.38
CA TRP A 20 -6.09 -4.56 -14.58
C TRP A 20 -6.44 -3.10 -14.36
N ALA A 21 -7.17 -2.78 -13.27
CA ALA A 21 -7.50 -1.41 -12.93
C ALA A 21 -6.25 -0.58 -12.62
N ASP A 22 -5.28 -1.14 -11.90
CA ASP A 22 -4.10 -0.41 -11.46
C ASP A 22 -3.10 -0.12 -12.58
N TYR A 23 -2.95 -1.03 -13.54
CA TYR A 23 -1.86 -0.97 -14.51
C TYR A 23 -2.24 -1.14 -15.99
N GLN A 24 -3.43 -1.67 -16.32
CA GLN A 24 -3.73 -2.11 -17.70
C GLN A 24 -4.91 -1.37 -18.35
N LEU A 25 -5.83 -0.83 -17.56
CA LEU A 25 -7.00 -0.13 -18.07
C LEU A 25 -6.58 1.12 -18.86
N SER A 26 -6.84 1.11 -20.16
CA SER A 26 -6.63 2.28 -21.02
C SER A 26 -7.69 3.34 -20.72
N GLN A 27 -7.25 4.54 -20.34
CA GLN A 27 -8.11 5.66 -20.00
C GLN A 27 -7.45 7.01 -20.29
N THR A 28 -8.21 8.09 -20.20
CA THR A 28 -7.70 9.46 -20.38
C THR A 28 -7.52 10.12 -19.01
N ALA A 29 -6.33 10.66 -18.74
CA ALA A 29 -6.03 11.45 -17.54
C ALA A 29 -5.13 12.64 -17.92
N ALA A 30 -5.40 13.82 -17.36
CA ALA A 30 -4.66 15.06 -17.65
C ALA A 30 -4.47 15.31 -19.16
N GLY A 31 -5.52 15.07 -19.97
CA GLY A 31 -5.51 15.29 -21.41
C GLY A 31 -4.70 14.30 -22.26
N ARG A 32 -4.17 13.20 -21.67
CA ARG A 32 -3.43 12.15 -22.40
C ARG A 32 -3.97 10.75 -22.10
N THR A 33 -3.77 9.81 -23.00
CA THR A 33 -4.06 8.38 -22.77
C THR A 33 -2.99 7.77 -21.87
N VAL A 34 -3.41 7.04 -20.85
CA VAL A 34 -2.57 6.35 -19.86
C VAL A 34 -3.08 4.93 -19.63
N GLN A 35 -2.26 4.09 -18.99
CA GLN A 35 -2.60 2.71 -18.63
C GLN A 35 -2.70 2.57 -17.11
N GLY A 36 -3.90 2.23 -16.63
CA GLY A 36 -4.21 2.00 -15.23
C GLY A 36 -4.32 3.27 -14.39
N ASN A 37 -4.87 3.10 -13.19
CA ASN A 37 -5.13 4.18 -12.25
C ASN A 37 -3.82 4.78 -11.70
N ILE A 38 -2.76 3.98 -11.56
CA ILE A 38 -1.46 4.47 -11.07
C ILE A 38 -0.91 5.54 -12.01
N ALA A 39 -0.87 5.26 -13.32
CA ALA A 39 -0.39 6.23 -14.31
C ALA A 39 -1.32 7.46 -14.41
N ALA A 40 -2.63 7.28 -14.21
CA ALA A 40 -3.58 8.38 -14.18
C ALA A 40 -3.32 9.36 -13.03
N PHE A 41 -3.05 8.85 -11.82
CA PHE A 41 -2.74 9.72 -10.68
C PHE A 41 -1.38 10.40 -10.80
N VAL A 42 -0.38 9.73 -11.37
CA VAL A 42 0.91 10.36 -11.68
C VAL A 42 0.73 11.49 -12.70
N ALA A 43 -0.07 11.28 -13.74
CA ALA A 43 -0.40 12.34 -14.71
C ALA A 43 -1.11 13.54 -14.06
N LEU A 44 -2.06 13.27 -13.15
CA LEU A 44 -2.73 14.32 -12.39
C LEU A 44 -1.73 15.09 -11.50
N ARG A 45 -0.78 14.40 -10.84
CA ARG A 45 0.27 15.08 -10.05
C ARG A 45 1.12 16.01 -10.91
N GLU A 46 1.51 15.59 -12.10
CA GLU A 46 2.27 16.43 -13.05
C GLU A 46 1.47 17.67 -13.49
N GLU A 47 0.19 17.50 -13.81
CA GLU A 47 -0.71 18.60 -14.15
C GLU A 47 -0.85 19.59 -12.98
N GLN A 48 -1.10 19.10 -11.77
CA GLN A 48 -1.19 19.94 -10.58
C GLN A 48 0.12 20.69 -10.30
N ALA A 49 1.28 20.06 -10.51
CA ALA A 49 2.58 20.71 -10.38
C ALA A 49 2.73 21.87 -11.39
N SER A 50 2.26 21.70 -12.63
CA SER A 50 2.28 22.77 -13.66
C SER A 50 1.41 23.97 -13.29
N LEU A 51 0.42 23.77 -12.43
CA LEU A 51 -0.47 24.80 -11.90
C LEU A 51 0.04 25.42 -10.58
N GLY A 52 1.22 25.01 -10.11
CA GLY A 52 1.80 25.50 -8.84
C GLY A 52 1.25 24.81 -7.59
N HIS A 53 0.61 23.65 -7.72
CA HIS A 53 0.11 22.86 -6.61
C HIS A 53 1.00 21.64 -6.35
N THR A 54 1.14 21.26 -5.07
CA THR A 54 1.82 20.02 -4.69
C THR A 54 0.78 18.95 -4.39
N LEU A 55 0.78 17.87 -5.18
CA LEU A 55 -0.03 16.69 -4.91
C LEU A 55 0.86 15.53 -4.49
N ARG A 56 0.75 15.08 -3.24
CA ARG A 56 1.36 13.83 -2.77
C ARG A 56 0.44 12.65 -3.03
N LEU A 57 1.01 11.57 -3.55
CA LEU A 57 0.34 10.31 -3.82
C LEU A 57 0.85 9.27 -2.81
N ILE A 58 -0.06 8.71 -2.01
CA ILE A 58 0.25 7.73 -0.96
C ILE A 58 -0.52 6.44 -1.27
N LEU A 59 0.15 5.29 -1.27
CA LEU A 59 -0.50 3.99 -1.42
C LEU A 59 -0.99 3.51 -0.05
N SER A 60 -2.26 3.14 0.05
CA SER A 60 -2.82 2.55 1.27
C SER A 60 -2.83 1.03 1.17
N LEU A 61 -2.15 0.39 2.11
CA LEU A 61 -1.99 -1.05 2.23
C LEU A 61 -2.87 -1.54 3.37
N GLY A 62 -3.80 -2.46 3.10
CA GLY A 62 -4.72 -3.00 4.09
C GLY A 62 -6.15 -2.50 3.93
N GLY A 63 -6.69 -1.94 5.00
CA GLY A 63 -8.10 -1.65 5.22
C GLY A 63 -8.85 -2.85 5.78
N TRP A 64 -10.15 -2.65 6.01
CA TRP A 64 -11.03 -3.60 6.68
C TRP A 64 -10.95 -5.04 6.14
N THR A 65 -10.89 -5.20 4.82
CA THR A 65 -10.95 -6.52 4.15
C THR A 65 -9.60 -7.08 3.74
N LYS A 66 -8.51 -6.31 3.83
CA LYS A 66 -7.16 -6.72 3.41
C LYS A 66 -6.12 -6.68 4.52
N SER A 67 -6.60 -6.75 5.77
CA SER A 67 -5.75 -6.80 6.96
C SER A 67 -5.33 -8.21 7.40
N THR A 68 -5.78 -9.25 6.69
CA THR A 68 -5.65 -10.67 7.08
C THR A 68 -4.25 -11.09 7.52
N HIS A 69 -3.21 -10.64 6.80
CA HIS A 69 -1.85 -11.15 6.95
C HIS A 69 -0.88 -10.23 7.72
N PHE A 70 -1.34 -9.07 8.20
CA PHE A 70 -0.45 -8.14 8.92
C PHE A 70 0.16 -8.76 10.18
N SER A 71 -0.61 -9.47 11.00
CA SER A 71 -0.09 -10.10 12.24
C SER A 71 1.05 -11.07 11.92
N SER A 72 0.82 -12.02 11.01
CA SER A 72 1.86 -12.97 10.59
C SER A 72 3.07 -12.29 9.95
N CYS A 73 2.84 -11.23 9.16
CA CYS A 73 3.89 -10.58 8.39
C CYS A 73 4.69 -9.54 9.20
N SER A 74 4.15 -9.06 10.31
CA SER A 74 4.86 -8.20 11.25
C SER A 74 5.66 -8.99 12.30
N LYS A 75 5.35 -10.27 12.52
CA LYS A 75 5.84 -11.08 13.66
C LYS A 75 7.35 -11.30 13.71
N THR A 76 7.98 -11.69 12.60
CA THR A 76 9.42 -12.01 12.58
C THR A 76 10.21 -10.97 11.82
N HIS A 77 11.50 -10.84 12.11
CA HIS A 77 12.38 -9.95 11.35
C HIS A 77 12.36 -10.27 9.85
N ALA A 78 12.43 -11.55 9.48
CA ALA A 78 12.42 -11.98 8.09
C ALA A 78 11.10 -11.61 7.37
N ASN A 79 9.96 -11.79 8.03
CA ASN A 79 8.66 -11.43 7.46
C ASN A 79 8.51 -9.92 7.30
N ARG A 80 8.92 -9.14 8.31
CA ARG A 80 8.95 -7.67 8.20
C ARG A 80 9.83 -7.23 7.05
N GLN A 81 11.02 -7.81 6.93
CA GLN A 81 11.95 -7.49 5.86
C GLN A 81 11.36 -7.81 4.48
N ALA A 82 10.66 -8.93 4.32
CA ALA A 82 9.97 -9.27 3.08
C ALA A 82 8.88 -8.24 2.72
N LEU A 83 8.04 -7.89 3.70
CA LEU A 83 6.97 -6.90 3.51
C LEU A 83 7.54 -5.53 3.16
N VAL A 84 8.49 -5.02 3.94
CA VAL A 84 9.15 -3.73 3.70
C VAL A 84 9.82 -3.69 2.34
N SER A 85 10.58 -4.73 1.99
CA SER A 85 11.30 -4.79 0.71
C SER A 85 10.33 -4.75 -0.47
N SER A 86 9.20 -5.45 -0.38
CA SER A 86 8.17 -5.42 -1.42
C SER A 86 7.42 -4.09 -1.50
N ALA A 87 7.15 -3.44 -0.36
CA ALA A 87 6.50 -2.14 -0.30
C ALA A 87 7.38 -1.04 -0.89
N VAL A 88 8.69 -1.05 -0.61
CA VAL A 88 9.66 -0.14 -1.24
C VAL A 88 9.71 -0.36 -2.75
N ALA A 89 9.83 -1.62 -3.20
CA ALA A 89 9.83 -1.92 -4.64
C ALA A 89 8.54 -1.48 -5.34
N LEU A 90 7.39 -1.55 -4.63
CA LEU A 90 6.12 -1.06 -5.14
C LEU A 90 6.10 0.48 -5.28
N LEU A 91 6.63 1.22 -4.30
CA LEU A 91 6.76 2.68 -4.39
C LEU A 91 7.68 3.09 -5.55
N ASP A 92 8.81 2.41 -5.71
CA ASP A 92 9.74 2.64 -6.83
C ASP A 92 9.05 2.37 -8.18
N ARG A 93 8.29 1.27 -8.29
CA ARG A 93 7.55 0.92 -9.52
C ARG A 93 6.46 1.93 -9.86
N THR A 94 5.74 2.44 -8.86
CA THR A 94 4.55 3.27 -9.06
C THR A 94 4.87 4.77 -9.11
N GLY A 95 6.01 5.19 -8.56
CA GLY A 95 6.38 6.59 -8.41
C GLY A 95 5.53 7.33 -7.38
N PHE A 96 4.89 6.61 -6.45
CA PHE A 96 4.15 7.20 -5.32
C PHE A 96 5.10 7.65 -4.21
N ASP A 97 4.70 8.66 -3.46
CA ASP A 97 5.55 9.40 -2.51
C ASP A 97 5.65 8.73 -1.13
N GLY A 98 4.81 7.73 -0.85
CA GLY A 98 4.83 7.05 0.43
C GLY A 98 3.75 5.98 0.59
N LEU A 99 3.78 5.36 1.76
CA LEU A 99 2.88 4.28 2.16
C LEU A 99 2.03 4.72 3.36
N ASP A 100 0.78 4.29 3.34
CA ASP A 100 -0.17 4.34 4.43
C ASP A 100 -0.49 2.90 4.85
N LEU A 101 -0.25 2.57 6.12
CA LEU A 101 -0.48 1.24 6.67
C LEU A 101 -1.82 1.25 7.42
N ASP A 102 -2.84 0.73 6.76
CA ASP A 102 -4.19 0.65 7.29
C ASP A 102 -4.46 -0.76 7.84
N TRP A 103 -3.76 -1.14 8.92
CA TRP A 103 -4.00 -2.42 9.58
C TRP A 103 -5.19 -2.31 10.53
N GLU A 104 -6.27 -3.03 10.20
CA GLU A 104 -7.50 -3.06 10.98
C GLU A 104 -7.80 -4.44 11.61
N TYR A 105 -7.45 -4.68 12.87
CA TYR A 105 -6.54 -3.90 13.72
C TYR A 105 -5.51 -4.83 14.37
N PRO A 106 -4.35 -4.31 14.83
CA PRO A 106 -3.45 -5.06 15.71
C PRO A 106 -4.20 -5.64 16.92
N VAL A 107 -3.88 -6.89 17.27
CA VAL A 107 -4.39 -7.62 18.45
C VAL A 107 -5.86 -8.07 18.38
N CYS A 108 -6.80 -7.27 17.87
CA CYS A 108 -8.21 -7.65 17.88
C CYS A 108 -9.08 -6.86 16.90
N CYS A 109 -10.38 -7.18 16.91
CA CYS A 109 -11.46 -6.26 16.59
C CYS A 109 -11.65 -5.92 15.09
N GLY A 110 -10.81 -6.50 14.22
CA GLY A 110 -11.05 -6.56 12.77
C GLY A 110 -11.95 -7.73 12.37
N LEU A 111 -11.86 -8.14 11.10
CA LEU A 111 -12.58 -9.32 10.60
C LEU A 111 -12.11 -10.62 11.28
N ASP A 112 -13.02 -11.59 11.41
CA ASP A 112 -12.73 -12.93 11.98
C ASP A 112 -11.62 -13.68 11.22
N SER A 113 -11.40 -13.34 9.94
CA SER A 113 -10.33 -13.91 9.14
C SER A 113 -8.94 -13.37 9.48
N ASN A 114 -8.85 -12.27 10.22
CA ASN A 114 -7.58 -11.61 10.47
C ASN A 114 -6.72 -12.42 11.42
N GLY A 115 -5.43 -12.58 11.07
CA GLY A 115 -4.44 -13.02 12.04
C GLY A 115 -4.37 -12.01 13.18
N VAL A 116 -4.37 -12.50 14.41
CA VAL A 116 -4.23 -11.70 15.62
C VAL A 116 -3.20 -12.37 16.54
N ASP A 117 -2.37 -11.55 17.17
CA ASP A 117 -1.40 -11.98 18.17
C ASP A 117 -1.33 -10.90 19.27
N PRO A 118 -1.29 -11.25 20.57
CA PRO A 118 -1.11 -10.26 21.63
C PRO A 118 0.13 -9.38 21.46
N ALA A 119 1.16 -9.86 20.74
CA ALA A 119 2.38 -9.13 20.44
C ALA A 119 2.28 -8.24 19.17
N ASP A 120 1.10 -8.13 18.54
CA ASP A 120 0.93 -7.32 17.32
C ASP A 120 1.31 -5.85 17.55
N TRP A 121 1.13 -5.31 18.76
CA TRP A 121 1.55 -3.93 19.06
C TRP A 121 3.06 -3.75 18.97
N GLU A 122 3.84 -4.62 19.61
CA GLU A 122 5.30 -4.56 19.54
C GLU A 122 5.78 -4.82 18.10
N ASN A 123 5.19 -5.81 17.42
CA ASN A 123 5.53 -6.15 16.05
C ASN A 123 5.21 -5.03 15.07
N TYR A 124 4.11 -4.31 15.28
CA TYR A 124 3.73 -3.15 14.47
C TYR A 124 4.75 -2.01 14.62
N VAL A 125 5.18 -1.72 15.85
CA VAL A 125 6.24 -0.72 16.09
C VAL A 125 7.54 -1.12 15.38
N LEU A 126 7.95 -2.40 15.46
CA LEU A 126 9.13 -2.89 14.77
C LEU A 126 9.01 -2.81 13.24
N LEU A 127 7.80 -3.01 12.70
CA LEU A 127 7.53 -2.84 11.27
C LEU A 127 7.65 -1.37 10.85
N LEU A 128 7.05 -0.44 11.61
CA LEU A 128 7.13 1.00 11.33
C LEU A 128 8.56 1.53 11.44
N GLN A 129 9.36 1.04 12.39
CA GLN A 129 10.78 1.38 12.50
C GLN A 129 11.58 0.91 11.28
N MET A 130 11.23 -0.22 10.68
CA MET A 130 11.92 -0.76 9.51
C MET A 130 11.53 -0.02 8.21
N LEU A 131 10.36 0.62 8.17
CA LEU A 131 9.88 1.42 7.04
C LEU A 131 10.46 2.83 6.96
N ARG A 132 11.14 3.31 8.01
CA ARG A 132 11.59 4.69 8.16
C ARG A 132 13.09 4.85 7.96
#